data_AF-B2IYZ8-F1
#
_entry.id   AF-B2IYZ8-F1
#
_cell.length_a   1.000
_cell.length_b   1.000
_cell.length_c   1.000
_cell.angle_alpha   90.00
_cell.angle_beta   90.00
_cell.angle_gamma   90.00
#
_symmetry.space_group_name_H-M   'P 1'
#
loop_
_entity.id
_entity.type
_entity.pdbx_description
1 polymer ?
#
loop_
_entity_poly.entity_id
_entity_poly.type
_entity_poly.pdbx_seq_one_letter_code
_entity_poly.pdbx_strand_id
1 'polypeptide(L)' 'MFDAVSDLVNAFTSINWEVIFQLLSVALIVIAGPVVIFLLAFRNGNL' A
#
# COMPACT_ATOMS: atom_id res chain seq x y z
N MET A 1 -2.24 -17.59 -27.15
CA MET A 1 -3.10 -16.81 -26.23
C MET A 1 -3.05 -17.36 -24.82
N PHE A 2 -3.30 -18.65 -24.62
CA PHE A 2 -3.20 -19.28 -23.29
C PHE A 2 -1.80 -19.10 -22.67
N ASP A 3 -0.74 -19.26 -23.47
CA ASP A 3 0.64 -19.06 -23.00
C ASP A 3 0.85 -17.65 -22.45
N ALA A 4 0.42 -16.62 -23.19
CA ALA A 4 0.54 -15.22 -22.74
C ALA A 4 -0.20 -14.95 -21.42
N VAL A 5 -1.37 -15.57 -21.21
CA VAL A 5 -2.11 -15.45 -19.94
C VAL A 5 -1.41 -16.22 -18.83
N SER A 6 -0.91 -17.43 -19.11
CA SER A 6 -0.15 -18.26 -18.18
C SER A 6 1.13 -17.52 -17.72
N ASP A 7 1.85 -16.92 -18.67
CA ASP A 7 3.07 -16.14 -18.42
C ASP A 7 2.77 -14.94 -17.52
N LEU A 8 1.65 -14.23 -17.75
CA LEU A 8 1.22 -13.13 -16.90
C LEU A 8 0.89 -13.59 -15.47
N VAL A 9 0.15 -14.70 -15.34
CA VAL A 9 -0.21 -15.26 -14.03
C VAL A 9 1.03 -15.73 -13.29
N ASN A 10 1.96 -16.41 -13.97
CA ASN A 10 3.23 -16.85 -13.39
C ASN A 10 4.09 -15.67 -12.92
N ALA A 11 4.14 -14.59 -13.70
CA ALA A 11 4.81 -13.36 -13.28
C ALA A 11 4.17 -12.79 -12.01
N PHE A 12 2.84 -12.75 -11.94
CA PHE A 12 2.11 -12.26 -10.77
C PHE A 12 2.30 -13.14 -9.53
N THR A 13 2.29 -14.46 -9.67
CA THR A 13 2.47 -15.40 -8.54
C THR A 13 3.92 -15.51 -8.08
N SER A 14 4.90 -15.18 -8.93
CA SER A 14 6.31 -15.13 -8.56
C SER A 14 6.67 -13.97 -7.61
N ILE A 15 5.79 -12.98 -7.50
CA ILE A 15 5.96 -11.83 -6.60
C ILE A 15 5.71 -12.24 -5.15
N ASN A 16 6.57 -11.78 -4.24
CA ASN A 16 6.36 -11.97 -2.80
C ASN A 16 5.28 -11.00 -2.27
N TRP A 17 4.03 -11.42 -2.38
CA TRP A 17 2.86 -10.67 -1.92
C TRP A 17 2.88 -10.38 -0.42
N GLU A 18 3.44 -11.27 0.39
CA GLU A 18 3.56 -11.06 1.84
C GLU A 18 4.39 -9.81 2.14
N VAL A 19 5.58 -9.69 1.53
CA VAL A 19 6.45 -8.51 1.71
C VAL A 19 5.77 -7.23 1.20
N ILE A 20 5.06 -7.30 0.07
CA ILE A 20 4.30 -6.15 -0.44
C ILE A 20 3.26 -5.70 0.57
N PHE A 21 2.46 -6.61 1.12
CA PHE A 21 1.43 -6.26 2.11
C PHE A 21 2.04 -5.80 3.44
N GLN A 22 3.19 -6.35 3.85
CA GLN A 22 3.93 -5.89 5.02
C GLN A 22 4.38 -4.43 4.84
N LEU A 23 5.07 -4.13 3.73
CA LEU A 23 5.54 -2.77 3.43
C LEU A 23 4.38 -1.80 3.21
N LEU A 24 3.30 -2.22 2.55
CA LEU A 24 2.09 -1.42 2.40
C LEU A 24 1.46 -1.09 3.76
N SER A 25 1.36 -2.05 4.66
CA SER A 25 0.81 -1.85 6.00
C SER A 25 1.66 -0.86 6.81
N VAL A 26 2.99 -1.04 6.79
CA VAL A 26 3.92 -0.11 7.44
C VAL A 26 3.81 1.28 6.83
N ALA A 27 3.77 1.41 5.51
CA ALA A 27 3.60 2.69 4.82
C ALA A 27 2.29 3.38 5.23
N LEU A 28 1.17 2.65 5.29
CA LEU A 28 -0.11 3.19 5.75
C LEU A 28 -0.04 3.69 7.19
N ILE A 29 0.60 2.94 8.09
CA ILE A 29 0.77 3.33 9.50
C ILE A 29 1.66 4.58 9.62
N VAL A 30 2.79 4.59 8.92
CA VAL A 30 3.73 5.73 8.92
C VAL A 30 3.05 6.98 8.38
N ILE A 31 2.24 6.87 7.32
CA ILE A 31 1.51 7.98 6.71
C ILE A 31 0.30 8.40 7.56
N ALA A 32 -0.31 7.49 8.32
CA ALA A 32 -1.47 7.80 9.16
C ALA A 32 -1.18 8.94 10.15
N GLY A 33 0.01 8.97 10.76
CA GLY A 33 0.41 10.04 11.67
C GLY A 33 0.37 11.43 11.03
N PRO A 34 1.21 11.70 10.00
CA PRO A 34 1.19 12.96 9.27
C PRO A 34 -0.18 13.32 8.70
N VAL A 35 -0.91 12.35 8.13
CA VAL A 35 -2.25 12.60 7.57
C VAL A 35 -3.21 13.12 8.63
N VAL A 36 -3.22 12.52 9.83
CA VAL A 36 -4.06 13.01 10.93
C VAL A 36 -3.69 14.44 11.33
N ILE A 37 -2.39 14.76 11.43
CA ILE A 37 -1.93 16.12 11.76
C ILE A 37 -2.35 17.13 10.68
N PHE A 38 -2.17 16.80 9.40
CA PHE A 38 -2.60 17.65 8.29
C PHE A 38 -4.11 17.90 8.33
N LEU A 39 -4.89 16.86 8.58
CA LEU A 39 -6.35 16.97 8.66
C LEU A 39 -6.80 17.81 9.85
N LEU A 40 -6.18 17.67 11.02
CA LEU A 40 -6.49 18.48 12.19
C LEU A 40 -6.10 19.95 11.97
N ALA A 41 -4.91 20.21 11.44
CA ALA A 41 -4.44 21.56 11.13
C ALA A 41 -5.36 22.27 10.11
N PHE A 42 -5.75 21.58 9.02
CA PHE A 42 -6.66 22.15 8.02
C PHE A 42 -8.05 22.47 8.58
N ARG A 43 -8.50 21.72 9.58
CA ARG A 43 -9.80 21.91 10.23
C ARG A 43 -9.75 22.91 11.39
N ASN A 44 -8.61 23.56 11.66
CA ASN A 44 -8.37 24.32 12.89
C ASN A 44 -8.78 23.54 14.15
N GLY A 45 -8.61 22.22 14.11
CA GLY A 45 -8.88 21.33 15.23
C GLY A 45 -7.81 21.45 16.30
N ASN A 46 -8.08 20.91 17.48
CA ASN A 46 -7.08 20.82 18.54
C ASN A 46 -6.00 19.80 18.15
N LEU A 47 -4.76 20.26 18.04
CA LEU A 47 -3.57 19.43 17.85
C LEU A 47 -3.01 18.99 19.20
#